data_AF-A0A7K0CUF3-F1
#
_entry.id   AF-A0A7K0CUF3-F1
#
_cell.length_a   1.000
_cell.length_b   1.000
_cell.length_c   1.000
_cell.angle_alpha   90.00
_cell.angle_beta   90.00
_cell.angle_gamma   90.00
#
_symmetry.space_group_name_H-M   'P 1'
#
loop_
_entity.id
_entity.type
_entity.pdbx_description
1 polymer ?
#
loop_
_entity_poly.entity_id
_entity_poly.type
_entity_poly.pdbx_seq_one_letter_code
_entity_poly.pdbx_strand_id
1 'polypeptide(L)' 'MTGTTHPADGNCTCSDRPTRRVIVYFENQDTTGDLVLEYAATYTEACEFASAAVRSGLAITVDRKIRPDLRPLPCRRLWR' A
#
# COMPACT_ATOMS: atom_id res chain seq x y z
N MET A 1 3.09 -1.52 -37.56
CA MET A 1 3.29 -2.34 -36.35
C MET A 1 4.45 -1.75 -35.59
N THR A 2 4.19 -0.87 -34.63
CA THR A 2 5.22 -0.29 -33.76
C THR A 2 4.84 -0.63 -32.33
N GLY A 3 5.40 -1.74 -31.83
CA GLY A 3 5.37 -2.10 -30.43
C GLY A 3 6.09 -1.02 -29.64
N THR A 4 5.32 -0.18 -28.95
CA THR A 4 5.89 0.76 -28.00
C THR A 4 5.94 0.04 -26.66
N THR A 5 7.03 -0.70 -26.45
CA THR A 5 7.42 -1.19 -25.13
C THR A 5 7.61 0.04 -24.25
N HIS A 6 6.61 0.36 -23.44
CA HIS A 6 6.76 1.33 -22.37
C HIS A 6 7.67 0.67 -21.33
N PRO A 7 8.89 1.19 -21.08
CA PRO A 7 9.68 0.71 -19.97
C PRO A 7 8.89 1.05 -18.70
N ALA A 8 8.48 0.00 -17.99
CA ALA A 8 7.92 0.05 -16.66
C ALA A 8 9.00 0.40 -15.63
N ASP A 9 9.78 1.44 -15.89
CA ASP A 9 10.80 1.96 -14.98
C ASP A 9 10.24 3.22 -14.32
N GLY A 10 9.09 3.05 -13.68
CA GLY A 10 8.54 4.02 -12.75
C GLY A 10 9.38 4.01 -11.47
N ASN A 11 10.61 4.50 -11.56
CA ASN A 11 11.47 4.80 -10.43
C ASN A 11 10.77 5.87 -9.57
N CYS A 12 9.86 5.41 -8.70
CA CYS A 12 9.23 6.24 -7.68
C CYS A 12 10.31 6.49 -6.62
N THR A 13 11.16 7.49 -6.86
CA THR A 13 12.12 8.00 -5.89
C THR A 13 11.39 8.77 -4.79
N CYS A 14 10.55 8.08 -4.01
CA CYS A 14 10.31 8.47 -2.63
C CYS A 14 11.45 7.84 -1.82
N SER A 15 12.62 8.46 -1.84
CA SER A 15 13.80 8.07 -1.05
C SER A 15 13.60 8.24 0.46
N ASP A 16 12.35 8.42 0.92
CA ASP A 16 12.02 8.41 2.33
C ASP A 16 11.97 6.98 2.84
N ARG A 17 12.77 6.70 3.86
CA ARG A 17 12.84 5.38 4.48
C ARG A 17 11.45 5.01 5.03
N PRO A 18 10.92 3.81 4.75
CA PRO A 18 9.67 3.37 5.34
C PRO A 18 9.75 3.39 6.87
N THR A 19 8.81 4.07 7.50
CA THR A 19 8.73 4.21 8.97
C THR A 19 7.42 3.68 9.54
N ARG A 20 6.44 3.40 8.68
CA ARG A 20 5.10 2.97 9.05
C ARG A 20 4.75 1.63 8.41
N ARG A 21 4.12 0.77 9.19
CA ARG A 21 3.47 -0.43 8.68
C ARG A 21 2.00 -0.16 8.54
N VAL A 22 1.46 -0.45 7.36
CA VAL A 22 0.04 -0.37 7.02
C VAL A 22 -0.51 -1.78 6.98
N ILE A 23 -1.63 -2.03 7.64
CA ILE A 23 -2.34 -3.31 7.67
C ILE A 23 -3.77 -3.03 7.21
N VAL A 24 -4.21 -3.71 6.15
CA VAL A 24 -5.55 -3.56 5.57
C VAL A 24 -6.31 -4.85 5.77
N TYR A 25 -7.52 -4.76 6.28
CA TYR A 25 -8.42 -5.89 6.50
C TYR A 25 -9.53 -5.83 5.45
N PHE A 26 -9.66 -6.91 4.69
CA PHE A 26 -10.76 -7.11 3.77
C PHE A 26 -11.67 -8.18 4.38
N GLU A 27 -12.84 -7.74 4.84
CA GLU A 27 -13.92 -8.64 5.22
C GLU A 27 -14.50 -9.24 3.93
N ASN A 28 -14.15 -10.49 3.64
CA ASN A 28 -14.82 -11.23 2.57
C ASN A 28 -16.05 -11.92 3.15
N GLN A 29 -17.24 -11.52 2.72
CA GLN A 29 -18.50 -12.16 3.14
C GLN A 29 -18.59 -13.63 2.68
N ASP A 30 -17.81 -14.03 1.67
CA ASP A 30 -17.92 -15.35 1.03
C ASP A 30 -16.76 -16.32 1.33
N THR A 31 -15.73 -15.91 2.08
CA THR A 31 -14.61 -16.81 2.42
C THR A 31 -14.23 -16.71 3.90
N THR A 32 -14.01 -17.87 4.53
CA THR A 32 -13.71 -18.08 5.96
C THR A 32 -12.37 -17.52 6.42
N GLY A 33 -11.90 -16.42 5.85
CA GLY A 33 -10.64 -15.80 6.23
C GLY A 33 -10.63 -14.32 5.90
N ASP A 34 -10.38 -13.50 6.92
CA ASP A 34 -10.04 -12.11 6.75
C ASP A 34 -8.78 -12.02 5.88
N LEU A 35 -8.91 -11.41 4.69
CA LEU A 35 -7.73 -11.17 3.88
C LEU A 35 -7.01 -9.96 4.47
N VAL A 36 -5.77 -10.16 4.92
CA VAL A 36 -4.94 -9.12 5.52
C VAL A 36 -3.76 -8.79 4.62
N LEU A 37 -3.61 -7.52 4.25
CA LEU A 37 -2.45 -7.03 3.50
C LEU A 37 -1.58 -6.14 4.37
N GLU A 38 -0.30 -6.47 4.46
CA GLU A 38 0.70 -5.67 5.19
C GLU A 38 1.70 -5.00 4.24
N TYR A 39 1.93 -3.71 4.45
CA TYR A 39 2.86 -2.90 3.67
C TYR A 39 3.75 -2.01 4.54
N ALA A 40 4.98 -1.78 4.08
CA ALA A 40 5.86 -0.73 4.59
C ALA A 40 5.62 0.57 3.82
N ALA A 41 5.56 1.68 4.55
CA ALA A 41 5.20 3.00 4.02
C ALA A 41 5.98 4.10 4.73
N THR A 42 6.14 5.24 4.07
CA THR A 42 6.45 6.49 4.74
C THR A 42 5.25 6.99 5.55
N TYR A 43 5.45 7.97 6.43
CA TYR A 43 4.34 8.56 7.18
C TYR A 43 3.27 9.18 6.24
N THR A 44 3.73 9.94 5.24
CA THR A 44 2.85 10.60 4.26
C THR A 44 2.04 9.58 3.46
N GLU A 45 2.69 8.53 2.94
CA GLU A 45 2.00 7.47 2.19
C GLU A 45 0.99 6.72 3.05
N ALA A 46 1.33 6.41 4.31
CA ALA A 46 0.42 5.75 5.22
C ALA A 46 -0.84 6.59 5.48
N CYS A 47 -0.71 7.93 5.61
CA CYS A 47 -1.84 8.84 5.76
C CYS A 47 -2.71 8.93 4.49
N GLU A 48 -2.09 9.06 3.31
CA GLU A 48 -2.81 9.08 2.02
C GLU A 48 -3.59 7.78 1.81
N PHE A 49 -2.91 6.65 2.02
CA PHE A 49 -3.50 5.33 1.89
C PHE A 49 -4.64 5.11 2.90
N ALA A 50 -4.43 5.47 4.18
CA ALA A 50 -5.46 5.35 5.19
C ALA A 50 -6.70 6.17 4.86
N SER A 51 -6.50 7.38 4.34
CA SER A 51 -7.61 8.22 3.89
C SER A 51 -8.39 7.55 2.75
N ALA A 52 -7.71 6.93 1.78
CA ALA A 52 -8.36 6.21 0.70
C ALA A 52 -9.08 4.94 1.19
N ALA A 53 -8.45 4.15 2.06
CA ALA A 53 -9.03 2.94 2.64
C ALA A 53 -10.32 3.23 3.41
N VAL A 54 -10.31 4.27 4.26
CA VAL A 54 -11.49 4.71 5.02
C VAL A 54 -12.61 5.18 4.07
N ARG A 55 -12.29 5.95 3.02
CA ARG A 55 -13.29 6.35 2.01
C ARG A 55 -13.91 5.16 1.29
N SER A 56 -13.15 4.08 1.12
CA SER A 56 -13.62 2.82 0.51
C SER A 56 -14.30 1.87 1.52
N GLY A 57 -14.46 2.27 2.78
CA GLY A 57 -15.07 1.44 3.82
C GLY A 57 -14.20 0.29 4.32
N LEU A 58 -12.89 0.31 4.05
CA LEU A 58 -11.97 -0.73 4.50
C LEU A 58 -11.49 -0.45 5.93
N ALA A 59 -11.39 -1.51 6.73
CA ALA A 59 -10.71 -1.45 8.02
C ALA A 59 -9.19 -1.40 7.80
N ILE A 60 -8.52 -0.51 8.52
CA ILE A 60 -7.08 -0.27 8.38
C ILE A 60 -6.42 0.04 9.72
N THR A 61 -5.21 -0.51 9.92
CA THR A 61 -4.32 -0.17 11.03
C THR A 61 -3.01 0.40 10.50
N VAL A 62 -2.51 1.45 11.13
CA VAL A 62 -1.18 2.02 10.84
C VAL A 62 -0.35 2.07 12.11
N ASP A 63 0.80 1.40 12.13
CA ASP A 63 1.72 1.39 13.27
C ASP A 63 3.18 1.64 12.86
N ARG A 64 4.11 1.60 13.82
CA ARG A 64 5.56 1.79 13.60
C ARG A 64 6.35 0.48 13.65
N LYS A 65 5.68 -0.68 13.68
CA LYS A 65 6.29 -2.01 13.78
C LYS A 65 6.74 -2.50 12.40
N ILE A 66 7.60 -1.72 11.75
CA ILE A 66 8.25 -2.11 10.50
C ILE A 66 9.08 -3.37 10.72
N ARG A 67 9.01 -4.30 9.76
CA ARG A 67 9.88 -5.46 9.64
C ARG A 67 10.68 -5.34 8.34
N PRO A 68 11.91 -5.86 8.27
CA PRO A 68 12.75 -5.77 7.08
C PRO A 68 12.12 -6.46 5.85
N ASP A 69 11.28 -7.47 6.06
CA ASP A 69 10.67 -8.26 4.97
C ASP A 69 9.32 -7.71 4.49
N LEU A 70 8.88 -6.56 5.00
CA LEU A 70 7.63 -5.94 4.56
C LEU A 70 7.76 -5.39 3.15
N ARG A 71 6.78 -5.74 2.32
CA ARG A 71 6.67 -5.20 0.97
C ARG A 71 6.32 -3.71 1.06
N PRO A 72 7.00 -2.83 0.31
CA PRO A 72 6.62 -1.43 0.26
C PRO A 72 5.20 -1.28 -0.32
N LEU A 73 4.50 -0.22 0.07
CA LEU A 73 3.23 0.15 -0.55
C LEU A 73 3.41 0.27 -2.07
N PRO A 74 2.51 -0.32 -2.89
CA PRO A 74 2.57 -0.15 -4.33
C PRO A 74 2.41 1.33 -4.70
N CYS A 75 3.07 1.77 -5.77
CA CYS A 75 3.33 3.18 -6.07
C CYS A 75 2.11 4.13 -5.95
N ARG A 76 2.36 5.36 -5.49
CA ARG A 76 1.38 6.44 -5.17
C ARG A 76 0.35 6.78 -6.26
N ARG A 77 0.56 6.33 -7.50
CA ARG A 77 -0.36 6.57 -8.63
C ARG A 77 -1.68 5.80 -8.56
N LEU A 78 -1.76 4.74 -7.75
CA LEU A 78 -2.91 3.83 -7.76
C LEU A 78 -4.08 4.26 -6.87
N TRP A 79 -3.91 5.29 -6.05
CA TRP A 79 -4.89 5.67 -5.00
C TRP A 79 -5.00 7.18 -4.79
N ARG A 80 -4.74 7.95 -5.85
CA ARG A 80 -5.03 9.38 -5.91
C ARG A 80 -6.49 9.63 -6.27
#